data_AF-A0A382DQZ3-F1
#
_entry.id   AF-A0A382DQZ3-F1
#
_cell.length_a   1.000
_cell.length_b   1.000
_cell.length_c   1.000
_cell.angle_alpha   90.00
_cell.angle_beta   90.00
_cell.angle_gamma   90.00
#
_symmetry.space_group_name_H-M   'P 1'
#
loop_
_entity.id
_entity.type
_entity.pdbx_description
1 polymer ?
#
loop_
_entity_poly.entity_id
_entity_poly.type
_entity_poly.pdbx_seq_one_letter_code
_entity_poly.pdbx_strand_id
1 'polypeptide(L)'
;MTYRTLRPLTQKEHRETATMAGSRTRAAVEREKTLVLRSIKELEFDRAMGKVSDRDFDEMGRRLRERALRLMKQLDVTAVDFHALIERELGKRLADSGESTIPAVSLTGLVCGACQTENDRDASFCKGCGTSLSMGEA
;
A
#
# COMPACT_ATOMS: atom_id res chain seq x y z
N MET A 1 -28.71 21.19 8.44
CA MET A 1 -28.19 20.72 7.12
C MET A 1 -27.16 21.66 6.51
N THR A 2 -27.22 22.98 6.75
CA THR A 2 -26.27 24.00 6.23
C THR A 2 -24.85 23.93 6.78
N TYR A 3 -24.67 23.47 8.03
CA TYR A 3 -23.33 23.32 8.62
C TYR A 3 -22.44 22.33 7.84
N ARG A 4 -23.03 21.29 7.24
CA ARG A 4 -22.30 20.26 6.50
C ARG A 4 -21.82 20.74 5.13
N THR A 5 -22.52 21.69 4.52
CA THR A 5 -22.16 22.30 3.22
C THR A 5 -21.08 23.37 3.37
N LEU A 6 -21.00 24.03 4.53
CA LEU A 6 -20.03 25.12 4.78
C LEU A 6 -18.72 24.64 5.42
N ARG A 7 -18.74 23.50 6.11
CA ARG A 7 -17.59 22.92 6.80
C ARG A 7 -16.31 22.70 5.96
N PRO A 8 -16.34 22.27 4.68
CA PRO A 8 -15.11 22.10 3.90
C PRO A 8 -14.39 23.43 3.61
N LEU A 9 -15.13 24.54 3.53
CA LEU A 9 -14.57 25.86 3.21
C LEU A 9 -14.03 26.60 4.44
N THR A 10 -14.38 26.15 5.65
CA THR A 10 -14.00 26.79 6.91
C THR A 10 -12.91 26.04 7.67
N GLN A 11 -12.46 24.88 7.19
CA GLN A 11 -11.35 24.13 7.79
C GLN A 11 -10.00 24.55 7.22
N LYS A 12 -9.05 24.85 8.13
CA LYS A 12 -7.69 25.30 7.82
C LYS A 12 -6.82 24.22 7.13
N GLU A 13 -7.18 22.95 7.33
CA GLU A 13 -6.58 21.78 6.68
C GLU A 13 -7.70 20.89 6.15
N HIS A 14 -7.87 20.89 4.83
CA HIS A 14 -8.88 20.10 4.15
C HIS A 14 -8.47 18.62 4.17
N ARG A 15 -8.93 17.86 5.17
CA ARG A 15 -8.82 16.39 5.15
C ARG A 15 -9.88 15.84 4.22
N GLU A 16 -9.50 15.63 2.96
CA GLU A 16 -10.31 14.91 1.98
C GLU A 16 -10.63 13.52 2.52
N THR A 17 -11.86 13.33 3.00
CA THR A 17 -12.44 12.01 3.11
C THR A 17 -12.80 11.56 1.71
N ALA A 18 -11.78 11.15 0.94
CA ALA A 18 -11.98 10.44 -0.31
C ALA A 18 -12.62 9.08 0.05
N THR A 19 -13.94 9.05 0.15
CA THR A 19 -14.69 7.80 0.17
C THR A 19 -14.41 7.10 -1.15
N MET A 20 -13.44 6.19 -1.12
CA MET A 20 -13.01 5.35 -2.24
C MET A 20 -14.18 4.48 -2.72
N ALA A 21 -15.02 5.04 -3.60
CA ALA A 21 -16.17 4.36 -4.21
C ALA A 21 -15.73 3.10 -5.00
N GLY A 22 -14.47 3.03 -5.41
CA GLY A 22 -13.87 1.85 -6.05
C GLY A 22 -13.55 0.67 -5.12
N SER A 23 -13.44 0.88 -3.80
CA SER A 23 -13.04 -0.21 -2.88
C SER A 23 -14.13 -1.27 -2.72
N ARG A 24 -15.41 -0.85 -2.68
CA ARG A 24 -16.56 -1.76 -2.54
C ARG A 24 -16.82 -2.57 -3.81
N THR A 25 -16.66 -1.94 -4.97
CA THR A 25 -16.81 -2.62 -6.27
C THR A 25 -15.66 -3.58 -6.51
N ARG A 26 -14.41 -3.19 -6.20
CA ARG A 26 -13.24 -4.08 -6.28
C ARG A 26 -13.36 -5.29 -5.35
N ALA A 27 -13.75 -5.09 -4.09
CA ALA A 27 -13.92 -6.19 -3.14
C ALA A 27 -15.02 -7.17 -3.59
N ALA A 28 -16.06 -6.71 -4.29
CA ALA A 28 -17.06 -7.59 -4.87
C ALA A 28 -16.49 -8.44 -6.01
N VAL A 29 -15.72 -7.83 -6.92
CA VAL A 29 -15.04 -8.53 -8.02
C VAL A 29 -14.01 -9.53 -7.49
N GLU A 30 -13.27 -9.19 -6.44
CA GLU A 30 -12.32 -10.10 -5.77
C GLU A 30 -13.02 -11.32 -5.17
N ARG A 31 -14.17 -11.13 -4.50
CA ARG A 31 -14.98 -12.25 -4.00
C ARG A 31 -15.52 -13.13 -5.11
N GLU A 32 -15.95 -12.54 -6.22
CA GLU A 32 -16.40 -13.33 -7.37
C GLU A 32 -15.25 -14.15 -7.97
N LYS A 33 -14.06 -13.55 -8.09
CA LYS A 33 -12.84 -14.23 -8.54
C LYS A 33 -12.52 -15.44 -7.66
N THR A 34 -12.55 -15.30 -6.33
CA THR A 34 -12.22 -16.41 -5.43
C THR A 34 -13.23 -17.56 -5.55
N LEU A 35 -14.52 -17.26 -5.72
CA LEU A 35 -15.54 -18.27 -5.97
C LEU A 35 -15.30 -19.02 -7.29
N VAL A 36 -15.04 -18.31 -8.38
CA VAL A 36 -14.77 -18.95 -9.69
C VAL A 36 -13.52 -19.83 -9.63
N LEU A 37 -12.46 -19.37 -8.98
CA LEU A 37 -11.23 -20.16 -8.82
C LEU A 37 -11.45 -21.42 -7.97
N ARG A 38 -12.27 -21.32 -6.91
CA ARG A 38 -12.69 -22.50 -6.13
C ARG A 38 -13.46 -23.48 -7.01
N SER A 39 -14.43 -23.02 -7.80
CA SER A 39 -15.20 -23.91 -8.69
C SER A 39 -14.33 -24.60 -9.74
N ILE A 40 -13.27 -23.95 -10.24
CA ILE A 40 -12.29 -24.62 -11.12
C ILE A 40 -11.59 -25.77 -10.39
N LYS A 41 -11.19 -25.56 -9.13
CA LYS A 41 -10.54 -26.60 -8.32
C LYS A 41 -11.48 -27.74 -7.95
N GLU A 42 -12.73 -27.44 -7.66
CA GLU A 42 -13.76 -28.46 -7.45
C GLU A 42 -13.97 -29.29 -8.72
N LEU A 43 -14.03 -28.66 -9.90
CA LEU A 43 -14.15 -29.35 -11.17
C LEU A 43 -12.92 -30.23 -11.50
N GLU A 44 -11.71 -29.75 -11.21
CA GLU A 44 -10.47 -30.54 -11.33
C GLU A 44 -10.48 -31.76 -10.40
N PHE A 45 -10.98 -31.58 -9.18
CA PHE A 45 -11.15 -32.66 -8.23
C PHE A 45 -12.19 -33.68 -8.70
N ASP A 46 -13.37 -33.23 -9.16
CA ASP A 46 -14.43 -34.12 -9.64
C ASP A 46 -14.00 -34.94 -10.86
N ARG A 47 -13.17 -34.37 -11.75
CA ARG A 47 -12.52 -35.13 -12.83
C ARG A 47 -11.55 -36.17 -12.28
N ALA A 48 -10.68 -35.80 -11.35
CA ALA A 48 -9.72 -36.73 -10.75
C ALA A 48 -10.42 -37.89 -10.01
N MET A 49 -11.61 -37.62 -9.46
CA MET A 49 -12.48 -38.62 -8.83
C MET A 49 -13.32 -39.43 -9.83
N GLY A 50 -13.22 -39.15 -11.13
CA GLY A 50 -13.98 -39.83 -12.18
C GLY A 50 -15.48 -39.50 -12.21
N LYS A 51 -15.93 -38.45 -11.51
CA LYS A 51 -17.34 -38.02 -11.52
C LYS A 51 -17.71 -37.25 -12.78
N VAL A 52 -16.72 -36.69 -13.47
CA VAL A 52 -16.88 -35.84 -14.65
C VAL A 52 -16.02 -36.39 -15.79
N SER A 53 -16.60 -36.46 -16.99
CA SER A 53 -15.88 -36.90 -18.19
C SER A 53 -14.85 -35.86 -18.64
N ASP A 54 -13.80 -36.28 -19.36
CA ASP A 54 -12.80 -35.35 -19.90
C ASP A 54 -13.44 -34.29 -20.82
N ARG A 55 -14.43 -34.69 -21.62
CA ARG A 55 -15.16 -33.78 -22.51
C ARG A 55 -15.92 -32.69 -21.72
N ASP A 56 -16.63 -33.09 -20.67
CA ASP A 56 -17.40 -32.15 -19.85
C ASP A 56 -16.47 -31.23 -19.04
N PHE A 57 -15.34 -31.77 -18.57
CA PHE A 57 -14.29 -31.00 -17.92
C PHE A 57 -13.75 -29.90 -18.83
N ASP A 58 -13.46 -30.21 -20.09
CA ASP A 58 -12.95 -29.24 -21.04
C ASP A 58 -13.99 -28.15 -21.35
N GLU A 59 -15.24 -28.54 -21.56
CA GLU A 59 -16.32 -27.58 -21.87
C GLU A 59 -16.60 -26.65 -20.69
N MET A 60 -16.86 -27.19 -19.50
CA MET A 60 -17.14 -26.40 -18.30
C MET A 60 -15.91 -25.61 -17.85
N GLY A 61 -14.73 -26.24 -17.90
CA GLY A 61 -13.47 -25.63 -17.54
C GLY A 61 -13.13 -24.43 -18.41
N ARG A 62 -13.38 -24.51 -19.73
CA ARG A 62 -13.18 -23.37 -20.63
C ARG A 62 -14.03 -22.16 -20.20
N ARG A 63 -15.33 -22.36 -19.95
CA ARG A 63 -16.25 -21.28 -19.52
C ARG A 63 -15.81 -20.64 -18.21
N LEU A 64 -15.40 -21.45 -17.23
CA LEU A 64 -14.91 -20.96 -15.94
C LEU A 64 -13.59 -20.19 -16.07
N ARG A 65 -12.63 -20.70 -16.87
CA ARG A 65 -11.34 -20.03 -17.11
C ARG A 65 -11.54 -18.69 -17.81
N GLU A 66 -12.40 -18.62 -18.82
CA GLU A 66 -12.75 -17.36 -19.47
C GLU A 66 -13.36 -16.35 -18.50
N ARG A 67 -14.23 -16.79 -17.59
CA ARG A 67 -14.79 -15.92 -16.53
C ARG A 67 -13.71 -15.44 -15.56
N ALA A 68 -12.83 -16.33 -15.11
CA ALA A 68 -11.72 -15.98 -14.23
C ALA A 68 -10.78 -14.93 -14.87
N LEU A 69 -10.44 -15.11 -16.15
CA LEU A 69 -9.61 -14.16 -16.90
C LEU A 69 -10.26 -12.77 -17.01
N ARG A 70 -11.58 -12.70 -17.24
CA ARG A 70 -12.30 -11.41 -17.27
C ARG A 70 -12.24 -10.70 -15.92
N LEU A 71 -12.48 -11.43 -14.82
CA LEU A 71 -12.44 -10.86 -13.46
C LEU A 71 -11.02 -10.40 -13.09
N MET A 72 -9.98 -11.14 -13.46
CA MET A 72 -8.59 -10.73 -13.25
C MET A 72 -8.27 -9.44 -14.01
N LYS A 73 -8.59 -9.37 -15.31
CA LYS A 73 -8.37 -8.15 -16.12
C LYS A 73 -9.10 -6.93 -15.55
N GLN A 74 -10.32 -7.11 -15.03
CA GLN A 74 -11.07 -6.02 -14.42
C GLN A 74 -10.35 -5.45 -13.18
N LEU A 75 -9.75 -6.32 -12.36
CA LEU A 75 -8.97 -5.88 -11.19
C LEU A 75 -7.67 -5.19 -11.58
N ASP A 76 -7.02 -5.65 -12.64
CA ASP A 76 -5.77 -5.06 -13.15
C ASP A 76 -6.00 -3.63 -13.66
N VAL A 77 -7.02 -3.41 -14.50
CA VAL A 77 -7.37 -2.07 -15.01
C VAL A 77 -7.62 -1.09 -13.87
N THR A 78 -8.36 -1.53 -12.84
CA THR A 78 -8.69 -0.66 -11.71
C THR A 78 -7.45 -0.33 -10.84
N ALA A 79 -6.40 -1.15 -10.86
CA ALA A 79 -5.17 -0.89 -10.09
C ALA A 79 -4.28 0.17 -10.77
N VAL A 80 -4.22 0.16 -12.11
CA VAL A 80 -3.35 1.05 -12.89
C VAL A 80 -3.79 2.51 -12.80
N ASP A 81 -5.10 2.78 -12.77
CA ASP A 81 -5.64 4.14 -12.70
C ASP A 81 -5.26 4.87 -11.39
N PHE A 82 -5.29 4.15 -10.26
CA PHE A 82 -4.91 4.75 -8.98
C PHE A 82 -3.41 4.96 -8.86
N HIS A 83 -2.59 4.06 -9.40
CA HIS A 83 -1.13 4.19 -9.32
C HIS A 83 -0.65 5.48 -9.99
N ALA A 84 -1.14 5.76 -11.19
CA ALA A 84 -0.81 6.99 -11.92
C ALA A 84 -1.29 8.27 -11.20
N LEU A 85 -2.47 8.23 -10.59
CA LEU A 85 -2.98 9.35 -9.79
C LEU A 85 -2.15 9.57 -8.53
N ILE A 86 -1.77 8.49 -7.85
CA ILE A 86 -0.90 8.54 -6.66
C ILE A 86 0.47 9.09 -7.02
N GLU A 87 1.12 8.59 -8.07
CA GLU A 87 2.43 9.09 -8.52
C GLU A 87 2.38 10.59 -8.85
N ARG A 88 1.34 11.04 -9.55
CA ARG A 88 1.14 12.45 -9.86
C ARG A 88 0.97 13.30 -8.60
N GLU A 89 0.17 12.82 -7.64
CA GLU A 89 -0.05 13.50 -6.37
C GLU A 89 1.22 13.54 -5.49
N LEU A 90 1.96 12.43 -5.42
CA LEU A 90 3.24 12.35 -4.73
C LEU A 90 4.27 13.30 -5.37
N GLY A 91 4.34 13.37 -6.71
CA GLY A 91 5.22 14.30 -7.42
C GLY A 91 4.91 15.76 -7.10
N LYS A 92 3.63 16.14 -7.04
CA LYS A 92 3.22 17.48 -6.59
C LYS A 92 3.65 17.76 -5.15
N ARG A 93 3.42 16.82 -4.23
CA ARG A 93 3.82 16.97 -2.82
C ARG A 93 5.32 17.07 -2.66
N LEU A 94 6.10 16.29 -3.41
CA LEU A 94 7.56 16.36 -3.40
C LEU A 94 8.06 17.70 -3.97
N ALA A 95 7.42 18.23 -5.01
CA ALA A 95 7.73 19.55 -5.55
C ALA A 95 7.41 20.67 -4.55
N ASP A 96 6.23 20.65 -3.92
CA ASP A 96 5.84 21.62 -2.87
C ASP A 96 6.68 21.47 -1.59
N SER A 97 7.08 20.25 -1.24
CA SER A 97 7.95 19.97 -0.09
C SER A 97 9.40 20.38 -0.34
N GLY A 98 9.80 20.60 -1.61
CA GLY A 98 11.12 21.14 -1.97
C GLY A 98 11.35 22.57 -1.46
N GLU A 99 10.29 23.29 -1.10
CA GLU A 99 10.38 24.64 -0.50
C GLU A 99 10.37 24.60 1.04
N SER A 100 9.91 23.50 1.65
CA SER A 100 9.93 23.31 3.11
C SER A 100 11.26 22.68 3.52
N THR A 101 12.32 23.47 3.36
CA THR A 101 13.62 23.17 3.96
C THR A 101 13.46 23.21 5.48
N ILE A 102 13.25 22.06 6.13
CA ILE A 102 13.71 21.90 7.51
C ILE A 102 15.19 22.29 7.47
N PRO A 103 15.66 23.27 8.26
CA PRO A 103 17.02 23.76 8.13
C PRO A 103 17.95 22.57 8.25
N ALA A 104 18.70 22.29 7.18
CA ALA A 104 19.79 21.35 7.19
C ALA A 104 20.84 21.90 8.14
N VAL A 105 20.69 21.59 9.43
CA VAL A 105 21.72 21.86 10.43
C VAL A 105 22.90 21.00 10.00
N SER A 106 23.99 21.65 9.63
CA SER A 106 25.27 20.99 9.39
C SER A 106 25.72 20.31 10.69
N LEU A 107 25.49 19.00 10.78
CA LEU A 107 25.77 18.17 11.95
C LEU A 107 27.22 17.68 11.89
N THR A 108 28.14 18.43 12.48
CA THR A 108 29.44 17.87 12.89
C THR A 108 29.22 16.84 14.00
N GLY A 109 29.45 15.56 13.72
CA GLY A 109 29.17 14.45 14.63
C GLY A 109 29.90 14.51 15.97
N LEU A 110 29.31 13.92 17.01
CA LEU A 110 29.91 13.73 18.33
C LEU A 110 30.71 12.42 18.33
N VAL A 111 32.01 12.48 18.66
CA VAL A 111 32.84 11.27 18.78
C VAL A 111 32.68 10.66 20.16
N CYS A 112 32.40 9.35 20.23
CA CYS A 112 32.30 8.63 21.49
C CYS A 112 33.65 8.52 22.20
N GLY A 113 33.74 8.92 23.47
CA GLY A 113 34.99 8.79 24.25
C GLY A 113 35.42 7.35 24.56
N ALA A 114 34.50 6.37 24.50
CA ALA A 114 34.79 4.98 24.86
C ALA A 114 35.27 4.13 23.67
N CYS A 115 34.69 4.30 22.49
CA CYS A 115 35.00 3.48 21.31
C CYS A 115 35.33 4.30 20.05
N GLN A 116 35.41 5.62 20.18
CA GLN A 116 35.75 6.56 19.10
C GLN A 116 34.83 6.52 17.88
N THR A 117 33.65 5.90 17.99
CA THR A 117 32.65 5.92 16.92
C THR A 117 32.05 7.32 16.79
N GLU A 118 31.99 7.82 15.56
CA GLU A 118 31.34 9.08 15.22
C GLU A 118 29.81 8.90 15.24
N ASN A 119 29.14 9.64 16.12
CA ASN A 119 27.70 9.60 16.31
C ASN A 119 27.05 10.91 15.86
N ASP A 120 25.76 10.85 15.53
CA ASP A 120 24.97 12.03 15.22
C ASP A 120 24.85 12.93 16.47
N ARG A 121 24.69 14.25 16.31
CA ARG A 121 24.75 15.18 17.45
C ARG A 121 23.58 15.04 18.43
N ASP A 122 22.50 14.41 17.99
CA ASP A 122 21.31 14.08 18.77
C ASP A 122 21.36 12.66 19.37
N ALA A 123 22.46 11.93 19.17
CA ALA A 123 22.61 10.60 19.73
C ALA A 123 22.79 10.65 21.25
N SER A 124 21.79 10.16 22.00
CA SER A 124 21.89 9.96 23.45
C SER A 124 22.79 8.76 23.82
N PHE A 125 22.97 7.81 22.90
CA PHE A 125 23.79 6.61 23.07
C PHE A 125 24.67 6.39 21.85
N CYS A 126 25.86 5.85 22.06
CA CYS A 126 26.77 5.52 20.98
C CYS A 126 26.21 4.36 20.11
N LYS A 127 26.15 4.55 18.79
CA LYS A 127 25.67 3.52 17.85
C LYS A 127 26.59 2.30 17.73
N GLY A 128 27.86 2.44 18.13
CA GLY A 128 28.86 1.36 18.08
C GLY A 128 28.90 0.50 19.36
N CYS A 129 28.91 1.14 20.53
CA CYS A 129 29.12 0.45 21.81
C CYS A 129 27.97 0.59 22.83
N GLY A 130 26.93 1.38 22.53
CA GLY A 130 25.77 1.56 23.39
C GLY A 130 26.00 2.45 24.64
N THR A 131 27.20 2.99 24.83
CA THR A 131 27.51 3.88 25.97
C THR A 131 26.75 5.21 25.85
N SER A 132 26.19 5.70 26.97
CA SER A 132 25.51 7.00 27.01
C SER A 132 26.46 8.15 26.67
N LEU A 133 26.03 9.04 25.80
CA LEU A 133 26.79 10.22 25.37
C LEU A 133 26.38 11.50 26.12
N SER A 134 25.31 11.44 26.92
CA SER A 134 24.84 12.55 27.75
C SER A 134 25.43 12.49 29.16
N MET A 135 26.10 13.58 29.56
CA MET A 135 26.65 13.93 30.88
C MET A 135 28.00 13.30 31.29
N GLY A 136 29.07 14.06 31.03
CA GLY A 136 30.17 14.18 31.97
C GLY A 136 29.95 15.43 32.84
N GLU A 137 29.41 15.26 34.04
CA GLU A 137 29.52 16.21 35.15
C GLU A 137 30.62 15.69 36.08
N ALA A 138 31.64 16.52 36.29
CA ALA A 138 32.54 16.50 37.43
C ALA A 138 32.20 17.72 38.30
#